data_AF-A0A4Z0PIN2-F1
#
_entry.id   AF-A0A4Z0PIN2-F1
#
_cell.length_a   1.000
_cell.length_b   1.000
_cell.length_c   1.000
_cell.angle_alpha   90.00
_cell.angle_beta   90.00
_cell.angle_gamma   90.00
#
_symmetry.space_group_name_H-M   'P 1'
#
loop_
_entity.id
_entity.type
_entity.pdbx_description
1 polymer ?
#
loop_
_entity_poly.entity_id
_entity_poly.type
_entity_poly.pdbx_seq_one_letter_code
_entity_poly.pdbx_strand_id
1 'polypeptide(L)'
;MSFGTFSEDPQATWLTGPYDATDRNMELLRDFWFKDPAGTTWRAPQGSVVNGASIPAPLWSTVGSPYTGAYRRASIVHDVACDLSMHAPNPQAARSAADYMFYQACRAGGCSAAEAELLYVGVRLSAWMPRITFWNEFRHPMQEALLATDRTMPDTSEESLRTTYREIAADLRARPNPIRPFRQLESLVDRHLKAKSAQYTTRTPRAATTRPSKSRTKG
;
A
#
# COMPACT_ATOMS: atom_id res chain seq x y z
N MET A 1 -17.23 -20.96 6.23
CA MET A 1 -17.51 -19.51 6.18
C MET A 1 -17.13 -19.00 4.81
N SER A 2 -18.05 -18.33 4.11
CA SER A 2 -17.76 -17.69 2.82
C SER A 2 -16.92 -16.43 3.07
N PHE A 3 -15.93 -16.16 2.21
CA PHE A 3 -15.09 -14.96 2.28
C PHE A 3 -15.68 -13.76 1.53
N GLY A 4 -16.89 -13.91 1.00
CA GLY A 4 -17.55 -12.91 0.18
C GLY A 4 -17.77 -13.43 -1.24
N THR A 5 -18.36 -12.60 -2.08
CA THR A 5 -18.70 -12.94 -3.47
C THR A 5 -18.48 -11.74 -4.37
N PHE A 6 -17.92 -11.99 -5.54
CA PHE A 6 -17.84 -10.98 -6.60
C PHE A 6 -19.12 -10.99 -7.44
N SER A 7 -19.30 -9.92 -8.21
CA SER A 7 -20.17 -9.90 -9.38
C SER A 7 -19.69 -10.89 -10.47
N GLU A 8 -20.14 -10.69 -11.70
CA GLU A 8 -19.64 -11.39 -12.89
C GLU A 8 -18.15 -11.09 -13.16
N ASP A 9 -17.63 -11.63 -14.26
CA ASP A 9 -16.26 -11.34 -14.67
C ASP A 9 -16.09 -9.87 -15.07
N PRO A 10 -14.99 -9.22 -14.61
CA PRO A 10 -14.74 -7.83 -14.97
C PRO A 10 -14.46 -7.70 -16.47
N GLN A 11 -14.94 -6.60 -17.04
CA GLN A 11 -14.64 -6.22 -18.42
C GLN A 11 -13.89 -4.91 -18.38
N ALA A 12 -12.71 -4.86 -19.03
CA ALA A 12 -11.86 -3.70 -19.03
C ALA A 12 -11.10 -3.57 -20.35
N THR A 13 -10.69 -2.34 -20.69
CA THR A 13 -9.79 -2.08 -21.81
C THR A 13 -8.51 -1.43 -21.30
N TRP A 14 -7.38 -1.74 -21.92
CA TRP A 14 -6.14 -1.02 -21.68
C TRP A 14 -6.28 0.42 -22.17
N LEU A 15 -5.81 1.36 -21.34
CA LEU A 15 -5.60 2.73 -21.78
C LEU A 15 -4.26 2.79 -22.50
N THR A 16 -4.21 3.52 -23.61
CA THR A 16 -3.00 3.67 -24.45
C THR A 16 -2.79 5.12 -24.82
N GLY A 17 -1.53 5.54 -24.95
CA GLY A 17 -1.16 6.87 -25.43
C GLY A 17 -0.51 7.75 -24.36
N PRO A 18 -0.32 9.06 -24.62
CA PRO A 18 0.47 9.94 -23.76
C PRO A 18 -0.11 10.16 -22.35
N TYR A 19 -1.32 9.65 -22.09
CA TYR A 19 -2.04 9.75 -20.82
C TYR A 19 -1.85 8.51 -19.92
N ASP A 20 -1.17 7.44 -20.39
CA ASP A 20 -0.74 6.33 -19.53
C ASP A 20 0.78 6.19 -19.57
N ALA A 21 1.47 6.96 -18.71
CA ALA A 21 2.92 6.89 -18.59
C ALA A 21 3.45 5.54 -18.05
N THR A 22 2.56 4.65 -17.59
CA THR A 22 2.93 3.40 -16.91
C THR A 22 2.61 2.14 -17.70
N ASP A 23 1.88 2.26 -18.83
CA ASP A 23 1.31 1.14 -19.60
C ASP A 23 0.62 0.09 -18.71
N ARG A 24 -0.02 0.57 -17.65
CA ARG A 24 -0.62 -0.26 -16.60
C ARG A 24 -2.07 0.08 -16.33
N ASN A 25 -2.61 1.13 -16.92
CA ASN A 25 -3.96 1.56 -16.60
C ASN A 25 -4.99 0.84 -17.46
N MET A 26 -6.06 0.39 -16.83
CA MET A 26 -7.24 -0.16 -17.47
C MET A 26 -8.47 0.64 -17.08
N GLU A 27 -9.38 0.84 -18.01
CA GLU A 27 -10.71 1.39 -17.73
C GLU A 27 -11.76 0.28 -17.70
N LEU A 28 -12.61 0.27 -16.67
CA LEU A 28 -13.72 -0.69 -16.57
C LEU A 28 -14.83 -0.37 -17.56
N LEU A 29 -15.19 -1.35 -18.38
CA LEU A 29 -16.27 -1.25 -19.38
C LEU A 29 -17.67 -1.48 -18.78
N ARG A 30 -17.73 -2.04 -17.57
CA ARG A 30 -18.97 -2.32 -16.83
C ARG A 30 -18.74 -2.20 -15.33
N ASP A 31 -19.82 -1.98 -14.59
CA ASP A 31 -19.80 -2.06 -13.12
C ASP A 31 -19.27 -3.42 -12.66
N PHE A 32 -18.36 -3.38 -11.69
CA PHE A 32 -17.83 -4.54 -11.00
C PHE A 32 -17.96 -4.34 -9.49
N TRP A 33 -18.20 -5.41 -8.73
CA TRP A 33 -18.29 -5.28 -7.27
C TRP A 33 -17.88 -6.54 -6.52
N PHE A 34 -17.53 -6.35 -5.25
CA PHE A 34 -17.28 -7.40 -4.28
C PHE A 34 -18.17 -7.17 -3.05
N LYS A 35 -18.90 -8.19 -2.62
CA LYS A 35 -19.67 -8.18 -1.38
C LYS A 35 -18.92 -8.95 -0.31
N ASP A 36 -18.53 -8.27 0.75
CA ASP A 36 -17.77 -8.86 1.85
C ASP A 36 -18.66 -9.72 2.78
N PRO A 37 -18.08 -10.51 3.69
CA PRO A 37 -18.82 -11.32 4.66
C PRO A 37 -19.70 -10.53 5.63
N ALA A 38 -19.40 -9.24 5.85
CA ALA A 38 -20.23 -8.36 6.67
C ALA A 38 -21.43 -7.80 5.90
N GLY A 39 -21.52 -8.08 4.59
CA GLY A 39 -22.61 -7.65 3.72
C GLY A 39 -22.36 -6.31 3.01
N THR A 40 -21.19 -5.69 3.21
CA THR A 40 -20.83 -4.43 2.55
C THR A 40 -20.47 -4.70 1.09
N THR A 41 -21.06 -3.92 0.17
CA THR A 41 -20.73 -3.99 -1.25
C THR A 41 -19.70 -2.92 -1.62
N TRP A 42 -18.52 -3.37 -2.01
CA TRP A 42 -17.41 -2.57 -2.51
C TRP A 42 -17.53 -2.48 -4.03
N ARG A 43 -17.77 -1.27 -4.54
CA ARG A 43 -18.11 -1.03 -5.95
C ARG A 43 -16.90 -0.45 -6.69
N ALA A 44 -16.73 -0.91 -7.92
CA ALA A 44 -15.89 -0.32 -8.94
C ALA A 44 -16.79 -0.01 -10.15
N PRO A 45 -17.34 1.21 -10.24
CA PRO A 45 -18.25 1.61 -11.32
C PRO A 45 -17.60 1.52 -12.71
N GLN A 46 -18.43 1.38 -13.75
CA GLN A 46 -18.01 1.60 -15.13
C GLN A 46 -17.29 2.96 -15.26
N GLY A 47 -16.22 2.99 -16.05
CA GLY A 47 -15.36 4.16 -16.23
C GLY A 47 -14.31 4.35 -15.13
N SER A 48 -14.27 3.50 -14.10
CA SER A 48 -13.16 3.54 -13.14
C SER A 48 -11.86 3.15 -13.83
N VAL A 49 -10.78 3.90 -13.55
CA VAL A 49 -9.43 3.57 -13.97
C VAL A 49 -8.73 2.80 -12.86
N VAL A 50 -8.17 1.65 -13.18
CA VAL A 50 -7.46 0.77 -12.25
C VAL A 50 -6.05 0.48 -12.76
N ASN A 51 -5.10 0.19 -11.87
CA ASN A 51 -3.69 -0.03 -12.22
C ASN A 51 -3.14 -1.39 -11.76
N GLY A 52 -4.01 -2.23 -11.18
CA GLY A 52 -3.69 -3.56 -10.69
C GLY A 52 -3.15 -3.51 -9.26
N ALA A 53 -2.92 -4.66 -8.64
CA ALA A 53 -2.57 -4.69 -7.21
C ALA A 53 -1.32 -3.83 -6.92
N SER A 54 -1.47 -2.89 -5.96
CA SER A 54 -0.42 -1.98 -5.49
C SER A 54 0.67 -2.70 -4.66
N ILE A 55 1.35 -3.64 -5.30
CA ILE A 55 2.42 -4.47 -4.77
C ILE A 55 3.75 -3.93 -5.30
N PRO A 56 4.72 -3.58 -4.43
CA PRO A 56 6.06 -3.18 -4.86
C PRO A 56 6.72 -4.21 -5.81
N ALA A 57 7.29 -3.73 -6.92
CA ALA A 57 7.97 -4.56 -7.93
C ALA A 57 8.99 -5.57 -7.36
N PRO A 58 9.77 -5.23 -6.32
CA PRO A 58 10.63 -6.20 -5.63
C PRO A 58 9.97 -7.50 -5.18
N LEU A 59 8.65 -7.51 -5.02
CA LEU A 59 7.88 -8.62 -4.48
C LEU A 59 7.25 -9.49 -5.57
N TRP A 60 7.23 -9.04 -6.82
CA TRP A 60 6.52 -9.72 -7.91
C TRP A 60 7.04 -11.13 -8.19
N SER A 61 8.33 -11.40 -7.94
CA SER A 61 8.89 -12.76 -8.06
C SER A 61 8.30 -13.75 -7.05
N THR A 62 7.66 -13.27 -5.99
CA THR A 62 7.07 -14.10 -4.93
C THR A 62 5.54 -14.16 -5.02
N VAL A 63 4.88 -13.04 -5.31
CA VAL A 63 3.41 -12.95 -5.29
C VAL A 63 2.75 -12.86 -6.66
N GLY A 64 3.53 -12.60 -7.71
CA GLY A 64 3.01 -12.32 -9.05
C GLY A 64 3.02 -10.83 -9.40
N SER A 65 2.83 -10.53 -10.69
CA SER A 65 2.72 -9.17 -11.19
C SER A 65 1.32 -8.58 -10.91
N PRO A 66 1.12 -7.25 -10.99
CA PRO A 66 -0.10 -6.57 -10.51
C PRO A 66 -1.43 -7.09 -11.08
N TYR A 67 -1.41 -7.74 -12.26
CA TYR A 67 -2.59 -8.24 -12.97
C TYR A 67 -2.70 -9.78 -13.04
N THR A 68 -1.87 -10.51 -12.28
CA THR A 68 -1.83 -11.98 -12.34
C THR A 68 -2.50 -12.65 -11.15
N GLY A 69 -2.65 -13.97 -11.22
CA GLY A 69 -3.12 -14.78 -10.10
C GLY A 69 -4.60 -14.61 -9.76
N ALA A 70 -5.00 -15.23 -8.65
CA ALA A 70 -6.38 -15.25 -8.15
C ALA A 70 -6.84 -13.90 -7.56
N TYR A 71 -5.91 -13.00 -7.23
CA TYR A 71 -6.20 -11.69 -6.62
C TYR A 71 -6.53 -10.58 -7.62
N ARG A 72 -6.35 -10.79 -8.93
CA ARG A 72 -6.61 -9.75 -9.96
C ARG A 72 -8.02 -9.13 -9.89
N ARG A 73 -9.02 -9.90 -9.45
CA ARG A 73 -10.38 -9.40 -9.23
C ARG A 73 -10.47 -8.54 -7.97
N ALA A 74 -9.72 -8.92 -6.93
CA ALA A 74 -9.63 -8.18 -5.69
C ALA A 74 -8.93 -6.82 -5.88
N SER A 75 -7.93 -6.72 -6.77
CA SER A 75 -7.25 -5.44 -7.01
C SER A 75 -8.17 -4.39 -7.61
N ILE A 76 -9.11 -4.77 -8.48
CA ILE A 76 -10.05 -3.82 -9.11
C ILE A 76 -10.85 -3.03 -8.04
N VAL A 77 -11.46 -3.74 -7.10
CA VAL A 77 -12.24 -3.09 -6.03
C VAL A 77 -11.34 -2.43 -4.99
N HIS A 78 -10.09 -2.87 -4.85
CA HIS A 78 -9.12 -2.27 -3.92
C HIS A 78 -8.57 -0.94 -4.44
N ASP A 79 -8.25 -0.83 -5.72
CA ASP A 79 -7.79 0.42 -6.35
C ASP A 79 -8.85 1.52 -6.14
N VAL A 80 -10.10 1.25 -6.51
CA VAL A 80 -11.21 2.21 -6.34
C VAL A 80 -11.45 2.52 -4.85
N ALA A 81 -11.40 1.52 -3.97
CA ALA A 81 -11.57 1.74 -2.54
C ALA A 81 -10.44 2.58 -1.93
N CYS A 82 -9.20 2.42 -2.41
CA CYS A 82 -8.07 3.23 -2.00
C CYS A 82 -8.25 4.69 -2.41
N ASP A 83 -8.67 4.94 -3.65
CA ASP A 83 -8.93 6.30 -4.14
C ASP A 83 -10.03 6.99 -3.32
N LEU A 84 -11.15 6.29 -3.11
CA LEU A 84 -12.23 6.80 -2.26
C LEU A 84 -11.79 7.05 -0.81
N SER A 85 -10.88 6.23 -0.28
CA SER A 85 -10.36 6.41 1.09
C SER A 85 -9.63 7.73 1.28
N MET A 86 -8.95 8.26 0.24
CA MET A 86 -8.23 9.53 0.31
C MET A 86 -9.17 10.73 0.55
N HIS A 87 -10.43 10.60 0.14
CA HIS A 87 -11.45 11.64 0.25
C HIS A 87 -12.45 11.39 1.40
N ALA A 88 -12.26 10.33 2.19
CA ALA A 88 -13.14 10.01 3.30
C ALA A 88 -12.93 10.95 4.50
N PRO A 89 -13.94 11.14 5.38
CA PRO A 89 -13.79 11.92 6.62
C PRO A 89 -12.68 11.42 7.55
N ASN A 90 -12.40 10.11 7.49
CA ASN A 90 -11.28 9.47 8.18
C ASN A 90 -10.49 8.59 7.20
N PRO A 91 -9.51 9.17 6.49
CA PRO A 91 -8.77 8.47 5.43
C PRO A 91 -8.03 7.24 5.93
N GLN A 92 -7.45 7.29 7.14
CA GLN A 92 -6.69 6.17 7.69
C GLN A 92 -7.59 4.97 7.99
N ALA A 93 -8.76 5.21 8.59
CA ALA A 93 -9.73 4.14 8.86
C ALA A 93 -10.30 3.56 7.56
N ALA A 94 -10.66 4.42 6.60
CA ALA A 94 -11.16 4.01 5.30
C ALA A 94 -10.12 3.18 4.53
N ARG A 95 -8.85 3.58 4.56
CA ARG A 95 -7.76 2.84 3.93
C ARG A 95 -7.54 1.48 4.58
N SER A 96 -7.55 1.41 5.92
CA SER A 96 -7.44 0.13 6.63
C SER A 96 -8.60 -0.81 6.27
N ALA A 97 -9.82 -0.27 6.15
CA ALA A 97 -10.99 -1.05 5.72
C ALA A 97 -10.85 -1.56 4.28
N ALA A 98 -10.32 -0.75 3.36
CA ALA A 98 -10.03 -1.17 1.99
C ALA A 98 -8.98 -2.31 1.95
N ASP A 99 -7.90 -2.21 2.74
CA ASP A 99 -6.88 -3.25 2.80
C ASP A 99 -7.42 -4.56 3.41
N TYR A 100 -8.30 -4.46 4.41
CA TYR A 100 -8.98 -5.65 4.95
C TYR A 100 -9.95 -6.27 3.94
N MET A 101 -10.70 -5.44 3.21
CA MET A 101 -11.53 -5.92 2.11
C MET A 101 -10.70 -6.65 1.07
N PHE A 102 -9.53 -6.11 0.70
CA PHE A 102 -8.64 -6.75 -0.27
C PHE A 102 -8.21 -8.15 0.17
N TYR A 103 -7.87 -8.35 1.44
CA TYR A 103 -7.61 -9.68 1.99
C TYR A 103 -8.79 -10.63 1.77
N GLN A 104 -10.01 -10.19 2.12
CA GLN A 104 -11.22 -11.00 1.99
C GLN A 104 -11.52 -11.33 0.51
N ALA A 105 -11.41 -10.34 -0.36
CA ALA A 105 -11.59 -10.46 -1.80
C ALA A 105 -10.56 -11.41 -2.42
N CYS A 106 -9.30 -11.40 -1.98
CA CYS A 106 -8.29 -12.38 -2.40
C CYS A 106 -8.73 -13.81 -2.02
N ARG A 107 -9.20 -14.01 -0.78
CA ARG A 107 -9.69 -15.31 -0.31
C ARG A 107 -10.91 -15.78 -1.10
N ALA A 108 -11.84 -14.88 -1.41
CA ALA A 108 -13.00 -15.17 -2.25
C ALA A 108 -12.63 -15.47 -3.71
N GLY A 109 -11.55 -14.85 -4.22
CA GLY A 109 -11.02 -15.06 -5.56
C GLY A 109 -10.24 -16.37 -5.74
N GLY A 110 -9.96 -17.10 -4.66
CA GLY A 110 -9.28 -18.39 -4.67
C GLY A 110 -7.85 -18.37 -4.13
N CYS A 111 -7.35 -17.24 -3.62
CA CYS A 111 -6.06 -17.24 -2.91
C CYS A 111 -6.12 -18.12 -1.66
N SER A 112 -5.05 -18.88 -1.43
CA SER A 112 -4.80 -19.51 -0.15
C SER A 112 -4.70 -18.46 0.97
N ALA A 113 -4.79 -18.92 2.23
CA ALA A 113 -4.63 -18.02 3.37
C ALA A 113 -3.27 -17.31 3.35
N ALA A 114 -2.19 -18.06 3.09
CA ALA A 114 -0.84 -17.53 3.05
C ALA A 114 -0.65 -16.50 1.93
N GLU A 115 -1.16 -16.77 0.72
CA GLU A 115 -1.09 -15.80 -0.38
C GLU A 115 -1.83 -14.51 -0.05
N ALA A 116 -3.05 -14.59 0.50
CA ALA A 116 -3.81 -13.41 0.88
C ALA A 116 -3.15 -12.61 2.01
N GLU A 117 -2.51 -13.28 2.98
CA GLU A 117 -1.74 -12.61 4.03
C GLU A 117 -0.54 -11.84 3.44
N LEU A 118 0.22 -12.50 2.55
CA LEU A 118 1.36 -11.89 1.87
C LEU A 118 0.94 -10.69 0.99
N LEU A 119 -0.19 -10.79 0.29
CA LEU A 119 -0.75 -9.71 -0.51
C LEU A 119 -1.22 -8.54 0.36
N TYR A 120 -1.88 -8.83 1.49
CA TYR A 120 -2.28 -7.83 2.48
C TYR A 120 -1.08 -7.05 3.04
N VAL A 121 0.01 -7.74 3.38
CA VAL A 121 1.26 -7.10 3.82
C VAL A 121 1.79 -6.17 2.73
N GLY A 122 1.77 -6.60 1.47
CA GLY A 122 2.22 -5.80 0.33
C GLY A 122 1.48 -4.48 0.20
N VAL A 123 0.15 -4.50 0.26
CA VAL A 123 -0.66 -3.27 0.13
C VAL A 123 -0.57 -2.36 1.37
N ARG A 124 -0.36 -2.92 2.56
CA ARG A 124 -0.14 -2.12 3.79
C ARG A 124 1.21 -1.40 3.78
N LEU A 125 2.25 -2.06 3.27
CA LEU A 125 3.56 -1.44 3.11
C LEU A 125 3.53 -0.31 2.06
N SER A 126 2.80 -0.48 0.96
CA SER A 126 2.64 0.60 -0.03
C SER A 126 1.85 1.79 0.52
N ALA A 127 0.87 1.57 1.40
CA ALA A 127 0.12 2.63 2.09
C ALA A 127 0.97 3.46 3.07
N TRP A 128 1.88 2.81 3.79
CA TRP A 128 2.65 3.41 4.88
C TRP A 128 3.77 4.34 4.39
N MET A 129 4.19 4.20 3.14
CA MET A 129 5.38 4.86 2.61
C MET A 129 4.97 5.97 1.65
N PRO A 130 5.17 7.26 2.00
CA PRO A 130 4.76 8.41 1.18
C PRO A 130 5.60 8.57 -0.12
N ARG A 131 6.18 7.48 -0.63
CA ARG A 131 6.85 7.37 -1.93
C ARG A 131 6.35 6.21 -2.80
N ILE A 132 5.45 5.36 -2.28
CA ILE A 132 4.90 4.19 -3.00
C ILE A 132 3.39 4.36 -3.26
N THR A 133 2.80 5.48 -2.83
CA THR A 133 1.78 6.07 -3.70
C THR A 133 2.51 6.51 -4.96
N PHE A 134 2.18 5.82 -6.05
CA PHE A 134 2.50 6.13 -7.42
C PHE A 134 2.79 7.62 -7.65
N TRP A 135 3.78 7.86 -8.51
CA TRP A 135 3.97 9.11 -9.24
C TRP A 135 2.68 9.94 -9.32
N ASN A 136 2.66 11.02 -8.52
CA ASN A 136 1.68 12.09 -8.57
C ASN A 136 1.49 12.58 -10.02
N GLU A 137 0.32 12.36 -10.58
CA GLU A 137 -0.30 13.34 -11.49
C GLU A 137 -1.18 14.35 -10.72
N PHE A 138 -0.72 14.78 -9.54
CA PHE A 138 -1.02 16.11 -8.98
C PHE A 138 0.21 16.68 -8.27
N ARG A 139 1.34 16.73 -9.00
CA ARG A 139 2.53 17.44 -8.53
C ARG A 139 2.34 18.94 -8.77
N HIS A 140 1.86 19.66 -7.75
CA HIS A 140 2.16 21.09 -7.64
C HIS A 140 3.69 21.27 -7.51
N PRO A 141 4.32 22.20 -8.24
CA PRO A 141 5.77 22.44 -8.18
C PRO A 141 6.28 22.88 -6.79
N MET A 142 5.38 23.16 -5.84
CA MET A 142 5.71 23.61 -4.48
C MET A 142 6.11 22.49 -3.51
N GLN A 143 5.84 21.21 -3.83
CA GLN A 143 6.06 20.09 -2.89
C GLN A 143 7.48 19.51 -2.92
N GLU A 144 8.20 19.62 -4.04
CA GLU A 144 9.60 19.16 -4.13
C GLU A 144 10.55 19.97 -3.24
N ALA A 145 10.33 21.28 -3.14
CA ALA A 145 11.11 22.16 -2.27
C ALA A 145 10.92 21.85 -0.77
N LEU A 146 9.71 21.38 -0.39
CA LEU A 146 9.38 21.02 1.00
C LEU A 146 9.94 19.65 1.40
N LEU A 147 9.94 18.67 0.48
CA LEU A 147 10.46 17.31 0.74
C LEU A 147 11.99 17.21 0.66
N ALA A 148 12.63 18.07 -0.14
CA ALA A 148 14.09 18.09 -0.26
C ALA A 148 14.80 18.63 1.00
N THR A 149 14.06 19.28 1.91
CA THR A 149 14.62 19.97 3.08
C THR A 149 14.46 19.20 4.39
N ASP A 150 13.70 18.10 4.42
CA ASP A 150 13.44 17.35 5.65
C ASP A 150 14.10 15.95 5.67
N ARG A 151 15.18 15.82 6.44
CA ARG A 151 15.93 14.57 6.64
C ARG A 151 15.25 13.59 7.62
N THR A 152 14.02 13.85 8.06
CA THR A 152 13.26 13.00 8.99
C THR A 152 12.38 11.94 8.30
N MET A 153 12.37 11.87 6.97
CA MET A 153 11.54 10.93 6.23
C MET A 153 11.99 9.47 6.40
N PRO A 154 11.06 8.50 6.47
CA PRO A 154 11.39 7.08 6.49
C PRO A 154 12.19 6.65 5.24
N ASP A 155 13.15 5.73 5.42
CA ASP A 155 13.88 5.07 4.34
C ASP A 155 12.89 4.24 3.52
N THR A 156 12.58 4.80 2.37
CA THR A 156 11.56 4.32 1.44
C THR A 156 12.15 3.68 0.19
N SER A 157 13.44 3.31 0.25
CA SER A 157 14.10 2.59 -0.82
C SER A 157 13.43 1.25 -1.13
N GLU A 158 13.55 0.82 -2.38
CA GLU A 158 13.11 -0.52 -2.80
C GLU A 158 13.76 -1.64 -1.97
N GLU A 159 14.98 -1.42 -1.49
CA GLU A 159 15.70 -2.35 -0.62
C GLU A 159 15.08 -2.43 0.78
N SER A 160 14.75 -1.29 1.39
CA SER A 160 14.03 -1.22 2.67
C SER A 160 12.67 -1.93 2.60
N LEU A 161 11.95 -1.72 1.49
CA LEU A 161 10.69 -2.40 1.20
C LEU A 161 10.84 -3.91 1.10
N ARG A 162 11.78 -4.34 0.25
CA ARG A 162 12.05 -5.76 0.03
C ARG A 162 12.45 -6.44 1.34
N THR A 163 13.25 -5.76 2.16
CA THR A 163 13.70 -6.26 3.45
C THR A 163 12.56 -6.37 4.45
N THR A 164 11.78 -5.30 4.65
CA THR A 164 10.64 -5.29 5.58
C THR A 164 9.60 -6.35 5.18
N TYR A 165 9.31 -6.46 3.89
CA TYR A 165 8.42 -7.51 3.39
C TYR A 165 8.97 -8.91 3.67
N ARG A 166 10.27 -9.15 3.43
CA ARG A 166 10.92 -10.44 3.71
C ARG A 166 10.88 -10.79 5.19
N GLU A 167 11.11 -9.82 6.08
CA GLU A 167 11.03 -9.96 7.54
C GLU A 167 9.61 -10.42 7.95
N ILE A 168 8.58 -9.68 7.51
CA ILE A 168 7.18 -10.03 7.80
C ILE A 168 6.80 -11.39 7.18
N ALA A 169 7.21 -11.66 5.94
CA ALA A 169 6.92 -12.91 5.27
C ALA A 169 7.63 -14.12 5.92
N ALA A 170 8.79 -13.92 6.54
CA ALA A 170 9.47 -14.94 7.33
C ALA A 170 8.73 -15.18 8.65
N ASP A 171 8.31 -14.13 9.34
CA ASP A 171 7.50 -14.21 10.57
C ASP A 171 6.16 -14.93 10.34
N LEU A 172 5.55 -14.74 9.17
CA LEU A 172 4.33 -15.44 8.77
C LEU A 172 4.59 -16.92 8.50
N ARG A 173 5.69 -17.25 7.80
CA ARG A 173 6.06 -18.64 7.47
C ARG A 173 6.50 -19.47 8.67
N ALA A 174 7.13 -18.85 9.66
CA ALA A 174 7.59 -19.54 10.87
C ALA A 174 6.43 -19.97 11.80
N ARG A 175 5.18 -19.60 11.48
CA ARG A 175 4.01 -19.90 12.30
C ARG A 175 3.36 -21.23 11.85
N PRO A 176 3.03 -22.12 12.80
CA PRO A 176 2.47 -23.44 12.49
C PRO A 176 1.06 -23.41 11.90
N ASN A 177 0.39 -22.25 11.84
CA ASN A 177 -0.91 -22.06 11.19
C ASN A 177 -1.03 -20.62 10.64
N PRO A 178 -1.73 -20.41 9.50
CA PRO A 178 -2.07 -19.07 9.04
C PRO A 178 -2.83 -18.30 10.12
N ILE A 179 -2.58 -17.01 10.23
CA ILE A 179 -3.00 -16.21 11.37
C ILE A 179 -4.53 -16.17 11.43
N ARG A 180 -5.09 -16.77 12.50
CA ARG A 180 -6.47 -16.57 12.90
C ARG A 180 -6.50 -16.10 14.36
N PRO A 181 -7.17 -14.97 14.66
CA PRO A 181 -7.96 -14.09 13.78
C PRO A 181 -7.12 -13.07 12.99
N PHE A 182 -7.68 -12.53 11.89
CA PHE A 182 -7.07 -11.48 11.06
C PHE A 182 -6.50 -10.29 11.88
N ARG A 183 -7.13 -9.94 13.00
CA ARG A 183 -6.63 -8.90 13.94
C ARG A 183 -5.17 -9.13 14.35
N GLN A 184 -4.74 -10.39 14.49
CA GLN A 184 -3.34 -10.71 14.83
C GLN A 184 -2.39 -10.41 13.66
N LEU A 185 -2.83 -10.56 12.41
CA LEU A 185 -2.06 -10.21 11.21
C LEU A 185 -1.93 -8.69 11.13
N GLU A 186 -3.05 -7.97 11.26
CA GLU A 186 -3.04 -6.50 11.32
C GLU A 186 -2.12 -5.99 12.42
N SER A 187 -2.20 -6.55 13.63
CA SER A 187 -1.33 -6.18 14.75
C SER A 187 0.15 -6.47 14.48
N LEU A 188 0.46 -7.57 13.77
CA LEU A 188 1.83 -7.91 13.39
C LEU A 188 2.39 -6.88 12.41
N VAL A 189 1.64 -6.59 11.35
CA VAL A 189 2.02 -5.59 10.34
C VAL A 189 2.19 -4.23 11.01
N ASP A 190 1.23 -3.79 11.82
CA ASP A 190 1.29 -2.50 12.53
C ASP A 190 2.48 -2.38 13.47
N ARG A 191 2.88 -3.46 14.14
CA ARG A 191 4.10 -3.46 14.97
C ARG A 191 5.34 -3.20 14.12
N HIS A 192 5.47 -3.89 12.98
CA HIS A 192 6.59 -3.70 12.07
C HIS A 192 6.62 -2.28 11.50
N LEU A 193 5.48 -1.76 11.04
CA LEU A 193 5.36 -0.39 10.53
C LEU A 193 5.71 0.65 11.62
N LYS A 194 5.20 0.50 12.85
CA LYS A 194 5.52 1.38 13.98
C LYS A 194 6.99 1.32 14.38
N ALA A 195 7.59 0.13 14.42
CA ALA A 195 9.00 -0.04 14.77
C ALA A 195 9.90 0.67 13.77
N LYS A 196 9.60 0.56 12.46
CA LYS A 196 10.32 1.32 11.42
C LYS A 196 10.10 2.82 11.62
N SER A 197 8.87 3.30 11.83
CA SER A 197 8.59 4.72 12.12
C SER A 197 9.39 5.28 13.30
N ALA A 198 9.53 4.52 14.40
CA ALA A 198 10.26 4.95 15.60
C ALA A 198 11.78 5.04 15.40
N GLN A 199 12.37 4.19 14.54
CA GLN A 199 13.81 4.23 14.23
C GLN A 199 14.23 5.54 13.54
N TYR A 200 13.31 6.22 12.84
CA TYR A 200 13.58 7.51 12.20
C TYR A 200 13.57 8.67 13.19
N THR A 201 12.76 8.60 14.25
CA THR A 201 12.68 9.66 15.28
C THR A 201 13.96 9.74 16.13
N THR A 202 14.71 8.63 16.27
CA THR A 202 15.90 8.55 17.13
C THR A 202 17.22 8.93 16.46
N ARG A 203 17.24 9.18 15.14
CA ARG A 203 18.47 9.50 14.36
C ARG A 203 18.74 11.00 14.21
N THR A 204 18.37 11.83 15.19
CA THR A 204 18.69 13.27 15.23
C THR A 204 20.15 13.48 15.68
N PRO A 205 21.01 14.20 14.94
CA PRO A 205 22.30 14.62 15.48
C PRO A 205 22.08 15.65 16.60
N ARG A 206 22.73 15.46 17.74
CA ARG A 206 22.84 16.47 18.81
C ARG A 206 23.38 17.76 18.18
N ALA A 207 22.64 18.86 18.30
CA ALA A 207 23.02 20.16 17.74
C ALA A 207 24.48 20.49 18.08
N ALA A 208 25.28 20.79 17.06
CA ALA A 208 26.68 21.17 17.23
C ALA A 208 26.76 22.38 18.16
N THR A 209 27.40 22.19 19.31
CA THR A 209 27.75 23.25 20.25
C THR A 209 28.47 24.37 19.52
N THR A 210 27.83 25.53 19.43
CA THR A 210 28.41 26.78 18.93
C THR A 210 29.61 27.14 19.80
N ARG A 211 30.79 27.12 19.19
CA ARG A 211 32.05 27.56 19.78
C ARG A 211 32.01 29.09 19.93
N PRO A 212 32.40 29.68 21.08
CA PRO A 212 32.24 31.11 21.30
C PRO A 212 33.21 31.91 20.43
N SER A 213 32.70 32.96 19.78
CA SER A 213 33.49 33.90 18.99
C SER A 213 34.43 34.69 19.91
N LYS A 214 35.73 34.65 19.63
CA LYS A 214 36.71 35.54 20.28
C LYS A 214 36.40 36.99 19.90
N SER A 215 36.07 37.79 20.91
CA SER A 215 36.01 39.26 20.82
C SER A 215 37.39 39.79 20.43
N ARG A 216 37.48 40.47 19.29
CA ARG A 216 38.67 41.22 18.88
C ARG A 216 38.59 42.62 19.50
N THR A 217 39.37 42.84 20.54
CA THR A 217 39.61 44.16 21.15
C THR A 217 40.54 45.01 20.28
N LYS A 218 40.21 46.30 20.32
CA LYS A 218 40.83 47.54 19.79
C LYS A 218 42.34 47.55 19.50
N GLY A 219 42.67 48.37 18.50
CA GLY A 219 43.96 49.01 18.23
C GLY A 219 43.76 49.98 17.08
#